data_AF-A0A7V9HI52-F1
#
_entry.id   AF-A0A7V9HI52-F1
#
_cell.length_a   1.000
_cell.length_b   1.000
_cell.length_c   1.000
_cell.angle_alpha   90.00
_cell.angle_beta   90.00
_cell.angle_gamma   90.00
#
_symmetry.space_group_name_H-M   'P 1'
#
loop_
_entity.id
_entity.type
_entity.pdbx_description
1 polymer ?
#
loop_
_entity_poly.entity_id
_entity_poly.type
_entity_poly.pdbx_seq_one_letter_code
_entity_poly.pdbx_strand_id
1 'polypeptide(L)'
;FQLTSREFFQEVGDHLTGDGVAVVNAGRTATDFRLVDVIAATMRDVFAHVYVIDVDRYTNSIVIGTNAPAAIASFERNLAAHEVDSPIGIVGQLSVDTGNIREIEPGGQVFTDDHAPVELVVDQIIVDVALDGVSP
;
A
#
# COMPACT_ATOMS: atom_id res chain seq x y z
N PHE A 1 -12.10 16.38 -1.73
CA PHE A 1 -11.88 15.14 -2.50
C PHE A 1 -10.76 14.41 -1.80
N GLN A 2 -11.06 13.30 -1.14
CA GLN A 2 -10.08 12.57 -0.34
C GLN A 2 -9.72 11.30 -1.11
N LEU A 3 -8.45 11.14 -1.46
CA LEU A 3 -7.98 10.00 -2.30
C LEU A 3 -7.60 8.77 -1.46
N THR A 4 -8.07 8.71 -0.21
CA THR A 4 -7.67 7.70 0.78
C THR A 4 -8.83 7.32 1.71
N SER A 5 -10.07 7.67 1.36
CA SER A 5 -11.27 7.26 2.10
C SER A 5 -11.84 5.94 1.56
N ARG A 6 -12.66 5.29 2.39
CA ARG A 6 -13.45 4.12 2.01
C ARG A 6 -14.28 4.41 0.76
N GLU A 7 -14.95 5.56 0.71
CA GLU A 7 -15.83 5.96 -0.39
C GLU A 7 -15.05 6.08 -1.70
N PHE A 8 -13.85 6.68 -1.65
CA PHE A 8 -12.97 6.72 -2.82
C PHE A 8 -12.57 5.32 -3.28
N PHE A 9 -12.17 4.43 -2.36
CA PHE A 9 -11.78 3.07 -2.75
C PHE A 9 -12.97 2.22 -3.21
N GLN A 10 -14.18 2.48 -2.70
CA GLN A 10 -15.40 1.86 -3.20
C GLN A 10 -15.67 2.27 -4.66
N GLU A 11 -15.58 3.56 -4.98
CA GLU A 11 -15.70 4.06 -6.34
C GLU A 11 -14.63 3.44 -7.27
N VAL A 12 -13.38 3.34 -6.80
CA VAL A 12 -12.32 2.63 -7.56
C VAL A 12 -12.73 1.17 -7.80
N GLY A 13 -13.15 0.46 -6.76
CA GLY A 13 -13.58 -0.94 -6.84
C GLY A 13 -14.72 -1.16 -7.83
N ASP A 14 -15.72 -0.28 -7.84
CA ASP A 14 -16.90 -0.35 -8.70
C ASP A 14 -16.56 -0.17 -10.20
N HIS A 15 -15.41 0.45 -10.50
CA HIS A 15 -14.90 0.64 -11.86
C HIS A 15 -13.89 -0.42 -12.30
N LEU A 16 -13.45 -1.30 -11.41
CA LEU A 16 -12.53 -2.39 -11.75
C LEU A 16 -13.27 -3.56 -12.41
N THR A 17 -12.54 -4.30 -13.26
CA THR A 17 -13.00 -5.62 -13.70
C THR A 17 -12.90 -6.63 -12.55
N GLY A 18 -13.49 -7.83 -12.71
CA GLY A 18 -13.45 -8.88 -11.68
C GLY A 18 -12.03 -9.27 -11.24
N ASP A 19 -11.07 -9.21 -12.16
CA ASP A 19 -9.64 -9.49 -11.91
C ASP A 19 -8.82 -8.20 -11.74
N GLY A 20 -9.48 -7.06 -11.55
CA GLY A 20 -8.86 -5.76 -11.42
C GLY A 20 -8.09 -5.59 -10.10
N VAL A 21 -7.15 -4.65 -10.11
CA VAL A 21 -6.28 -4.34 -8.99
C VAL A 21 -6.14 -2.83 -8.85
N ALA A 22 -6.30 -2.33 -7.63
CA ALA A 22 -5.94 -0.96 -7.26
C ALA A 22 -4.54 -0.96 -6.63
N VAL A 23 -3.70 0.01 -7.01
CA VAL A 23 -2.34 0.15 -6.49
C VAL A 23 -2.12 1.58 -6.01
N VAL A 24 -1.71 1.72 -4.75
CA VAL A 24 -1.45 3.00 -4.10
C VAL A 24 0.01 3.05 -3.67
N ASN A 25 0.70 4.15 -3.99
CA ASN A 25 2.00 4.46 -3.42
C ASN A 25 1.78 5.31 -2.15
N ALA A 26 2.19 4.80 -1.00
CA ALA A 26 2.04 5.46 0.29
C ALA A 26 3.42 5.82 0.85
N GLY A 27 3.59 7.08 1.28
CA GLY A 27 4.80 7.52 1.97
C GLY A 27 4.90 6.94 3.39
N ARG A 28 6.13 6.74 3.86
CA ARG A 28 6.47 6.28 5.22
C ARG A 28 7.88 6.72 5.60
N THR A 29 8.27 6.59 6.86
CA THR A 29 9.68 6.68 7.24
C THR A 29 10.30 5.29 7.39
N ALA A 30 11.56 5.23 7.84
CA ALA A 30 12.21 3.95 8.16
C ALA A 30 11.47 3.19 9.27
N THR A 31 10.79 3.90 10.17
CA THR A 31 10.18 3.33 11.37
C THR A 31 8.71 3.69 11.57
N ASP A 32 8.16 4.60 10.78
CA ASP A 32 6.77 5.04 10.88
C ASP A 32 5.96 4.64 9.64
N PHE A 33 5.00 3.74 9.85
CA PHE A 33 4.11 3.18 8.84
C PHE A 33 2.66 3.61 9.03
N ARG A 34 2.35 4.55 9.93
CA ARG A 34 0.97 4.91 10.27
C ARG A 34 0.10 5.27 9.05
N LEU A 35 0.65 5.98 8.07
CA LEU A 35 -0.05 6.28 6.81
C LEU A 35 -0.28 5.04 5.95
N VAL A 36 0.73 4.16 5.86
CA VAL A 36 0.61 2.88 5.14
C VAL A 36 -0.47 2.03 5.79
N ASP A 37 -0.46 1.93 7.12
CA ASP A 37 -1.38 1.11 7.90
C ASP A 37 -2.83 1.59 7.75
N VAL A 38 -3.08 2.89 7.81
CA VAL A 38 -4.44 3.44 7.68
C VAL A 38 -4.96 3.34 6.25
N ILE A 39 -4.12 3.56 5.22
CA ILE A 39 -4.50 3.35 3.82
C ILE A 39 -4.80 1.87 3.57
N ALA A 40 -3.93 0.98 4.06
CA ALA A 40 -4.09 -0.46 3.92
C ALA A 40 -5.36 -0.98 4.59
N ALA A 41 -5.64 -0.54 5.82
CA ALA A 41 -6.87 -0.87 6.54
C ALA A 41 -8.12 -0.33 5.81
N THR A 42 -8.07 0.91 5.30
CA THR A 42 -9.18 1.51 4.54
C THR A 42 -9.43 0.76 3.23
N MET A 43 -8.37 0.39 2.50
CA MET A 43 -8.49 -0.45 1.31
C MET A 43 -9.02 -1.84 1.67
N ARG A 44 -8.61 -2.42 2.80
CA ARG A 44 -8.99 -3.78 3.21
C ARG A 44 -10.46 -3.90 3.60
N ASP A 45 -11.06 -2.80 4.01
CA ASP A 45 -12.50 -2.69 4.28
C ASP A 45 -13.34 -2.75 2.99
N VAL A 46 -12.75 -2.40 1.83
CA VAL A 46 -13.41 -2.44 0.51
C VAL A 46 -13.01 -3.67 -0.32
N PHE A 47 -11.72 -3.99 -0.36
CA PHE A 47 -11.16 -5.09 -1.15
C PHE A 47 -11.04 -6.38 -0.34
N ALA A 48 -11.34 -7.52 -0.96
CA ALA A 48 -11.26 -8.83 -0.31
C ALA A 48 -9.83 -9.20 0.11
N HIS A 49 -8.83 -8.78 -0.66
CA HIS A 49 -7.41 -8.99 -0.37
C HIS A 49 -6.64 -7.68 -0.53
N VAL A 50 -5.79 -7.39 0.46
CA VAL A 50 -4.87 -6.24 0.41
C VAL A 50 -3.48 -6.69 0.78
N TYR A 51 -2.49 -6.27 -0.01
CA TYR A 51 -1.08 -6.58 0.22
C TYR A 51 -0.27 -5.30 0.32
N VAL A 52 0.81 -5.35 1.09
CA VAL A 52 1.79 -4.26 1.17
C VAL A 52 3.16 -4.79 0.78
N ILE A 53 3.85 -4.04 -0.07
CA ILE A 53 5.25 -4.25 -0.44
C ILE A 53 6.02 -2.98 -0.07
N ASP A 54 6.96 -3.09 0.85
CA ASP A 54 7.86 -2.01 1.21
C ASP A 54 8.90 -1.84 0.10
N VAL A 55 9.16 -0.62 -0.36
CA VAL A 55 10.19 -0.40 -1.38
C VAL A 55 11.51 -0.10 -0.69
N ASP A 56 12.46 -1.03 -0.78
CA ASP A 56 13.79 -0.85 -0.17
C ASP A 56 14.51 0.40 -0.70
N ARG A 57 15.32 1.04 0.14
CA ARG A 57 16.00 2.33 -0.07
C ARG A 57 15.09 3.55 -0.24
N TYR A 58 13.77 3.38 -0.29
CA TYR A 58 12.82 4.47 -0.42
C TYR A 58 11.90 4.57 0.80
N THR A 59 11.35 5.76 0.99
CA THR A 59 10.40 6.12 2.05
C THR A 59 8.96 5.85 1.61
N ASN A 60 8.73 4.71 0.94
CA ASN A 60 7.44 4.37 0.36
C ASN A 60 7.12 2.88 0.53
N SER A 61 5.82 2.58 0.60
CA SER A 61 5.27 1.24 0.44
C SER A 61 4.20 1.26 -0.64
N ILE A 62 4.08 0.16 -1.37
CA ILE A 62 3.04 -0.08 -2.35
C ILE A 62 1.94 -0.88 -1.68
N VAL A 63 0.74 -0.31 -1.63
CA VAL A 63 -0.48 -0.95 -1.11
C VAL A 63 -1.32 -1.40 -2.30
N ILE A 64 -1.68 -2.68 -2.34
CA ILE A 64 -2.29 -3.35 -3.49
C ILE A 64 -3.62 -3.95 -3.03
N GLY A 65 -4.74 -3.56 -3.63
CA GLY A 65 -6.07 -4.09 -3.32
C GLY A 65 -6.68 -4.84 -4.50
N THR A 66 -7.28 -6.00 -4.25
CA THR A 66 -7.99 -6.78 -5.26
C THR A 66 -9.13 -7.61 -4.65
N ASN A 67 -10.13 -7.91 -5.46
CA ASN A 67 -11.23 -8.83 -5.12
C ASN A 67 -11.03 -10.23 -5.71
N ALA A 68 -10.06 -10.41 -6.61
CA ALA A 68 -9.72 -11.71 -7.15
C ALA A 68 -8.93 -12.53 -6.13
N PRO A 69 -9.05 -13.88 -6.14
CA PRO A 69 -8.20 -14.73 -5.32
C PRO A 69 -6.72 -14.45 -5.58
N ALA A 70 -6.01 -14.03 -4.54
CA ALA A 70 -4.59 -13.69 -4.61
C ALA A 70 -3.84 -14.37 -3.46
N ALA A 71 -2.54 -14.59 -3.65
CA ALA A 71 -1.64 -15.11 -2.63
C ALA A 71 -0.19 -14.71 -2.97
N ILE A 72 0.62 -14.46 -1.94
CA ILE A 72 2.05 -14.15 -2.09
C ILE A 72 2.78 -15.28 -2.84
N ALA A 73 2.45 -16.54 -2.53
CA ALA A 73 3.01 -17.69 -3.24
C ALA A 73 2.68 -17.72 -4.75
N SER A 74 1.58 -17.09 -5.16
CA SER A 74 1.25 -16.95 -6.58
C SER A 74 2.06 -15.84 -7.25
N PHE A 75 2.39 -14.76 -6.53
CA PHE A 75 3.31 -13.73 -7.00
C PHE A 75 4.70 -14.30 -7.30
N GLU A 76 5.29 -15.04 -6.35
CA GLU A 76 6.61 -15.68 -6.54
C GLU A 76 6.61 -16.67 -7.71
N ARG A 77 5.56 -17.48 -7.85
CA ARG A 77 5.42 -18.43 -8.95
C ARG A 77 5.32 -17.74 -10.31
N ASN A 78 4.56 -16.66 -10.38
CA ASN A 78 4.41 -15.89 -11.62
C ASN A 78 5.73 -15.19 -11.99
N LEU A 79 6.45 -14.65 -11.00
CA LEU A 79 7.76 -14.05 -11.20
C LEU A 79 8.77 -15.04 -11.78
N ALA A 80 8.77 -16.29 -11.30
CA ALA A 80 9.65 -17.34 -11.81
C ALA A 80 9.42 -17.70 -13.29
N ALA A 81 8.29 -17.29 -13.88
CA ALA A 81 8.01 -17.45 -15.31
C ALA A 81 8.60 -16.33 -16.19
N HIS A 82 9.18 -15.29 -15.58
CA HIS A 82 9.84 -14.18 -16.28
C HIS A 82 11.37 -14.35 -16.31
N GLU A 83 12.00 -13.79 -17.36
CA GLU A 83 13.46 -13.71 -17.42
C GLU A 83 14.00 -12.81 -16.30
N VAL A 84 15.05 -13.27 -15.61
CA VAL A 84 15.64 -12.61 -14.44
C VAL A 84 16.10 -11.18 -14.78
N ASP A 85 16.69 -10.98 -15.95
CA ASP A 85 17.22 -9.67 -16.39
C ASP A 85 16.16 -8.77 -17.03
N SER A 86 14.92 -9.23 -17.15
CA SER A 86 13.82 -8.38 -17.61
C SER A 86 13.47 -7.34 -16.55
N PRO A 87 12.90 -6.17 -16.92
CA PRO A 87 12.46 -5.19 -15.92
C PRO A 87 11.50 -5.76 -14.87
N ILE A 88 10.62 -6.70 -15.26
CA ILE A 88 9.70 -7.39 -14.35
C ILE A 88 10.48 -8.35 -13.44
N GLY A 89 11.42 -9.12 -13.98
CA GLY A 89 12.29 -10.02 -13.22
C GLY A 89 13.09 -9.27 -12.16
N ILE A 90 13.71 -8.15 -12.53
CA ILE A 90 14.52 -7.32 -11.63
C ILE A 90 13.66 -6.72 -10.50
N VAL A 91 12.55 -6.05 -10.84
CA VAL A 91 11.70 -5.37 -9.84
C VAL A 91 10.98 -6.39 -8.97
N GLY A 92 10.51 -7.49 -9.56
CA GLY A 92 9.85 -8.56 -8.83
C GLY A 92 10.82 -9.23 -7.85
N GLN A 93 12.04 -9.53 -8.28
CA GLN A 93 13.04 -10.16 -7.41
C GLN A 93 13.42 -9.23 -6.25
N LEU A 94 13.63 -7.93 -6.51
CA LEU A 94 13.85 -6.95 -5.45
C LEU A 94 12.69 -6.94 -4.45
N SER A 95 11.45 -6.99 -4.93
CA SER A 95 10.26 -7.02 -4.08
C SER A 95 10.21 -8.28 -3.19
N VAL A 96 10.61 -9.44 -3.72
CA VAL A 96 10.71 -10.68 -2.93
C VAL A 96 11.83 -10.60 -1.90
N ASP A 97 13.00 -10.11 -2.30
CA ASP A 97 14.20 -10.15 -1.47
C ASP A 97 14.15 -9.15 -0.31
N THR A 98 13.57 -7.96 -0.53
CA THR A 98 13.63 -6.85 0.43
C THR A 98 12.26 -6.27 0.78
N GLY A 99 11.21 -6.65 0.07
CA GLY A 99 9.95 -5.91 0.10
C GLY A 99 9.01 -6.21 1.26
N ASN A 100 9.39 -7.08 2.21
CA ASN A 100 8.58 -7.40 3.39
C ASN A 100 7.08 -7.61 3.03
N ILE A 101 6.86 -8.42 2.00
CA ILE A 101 5.53 -8.61 1.40
C ILE A 101 4.60 -9.25 2.43
N ARG A 102 3.46 -8.61 2.68
CA ARG A 102 2.49 -9.08 3.68
C ARG A 102 1.06 -8.83 3.22
N GLU A 103 0.17 -9.75 3.55
CA GLU A 103 -1.27 -9.54 3.44
C GLU A 103 -1.77 -8.77 4.66
N ILE A 104 -2.80 -7.96 4.47
CA ILE A 104 -3.40 -7.12 5.48
C ILE A 104 -4.70 -7.78 5.94
N GLU A 105 -4.75 -8.10 7.23
CA GLU A 105 -5.94 -8.67 7.86
C GLU A 105 -7.05 -7.62 8.03
N PRO A 106 -8.33 -8.02 8.01
CA PRO A 106 -9.43 -7.12 8.33
C PRO A 106 -9.28 -6.44 9.69
N GLY A 107 -9.62 -5.16 9.75
CA GLY A 107 -9.57 -4.34 10.97
C GLY A 107 -8.62 -3.15 10.83
N GLY A 108 -8.36 -2.49 11.97
CA GLY A 108 -7.57 -1.26 12.00
C GLY A 108 -8.42 0.01 11.86
N GLN A 109 -7.76 1.15 11.70
CA GLN A 109 -8.41 2.44 11.51
C GLN A 109 -8.80 2.62 10.04
N VAL A 110 -10.07 2.96 9.80
CA VAL A 110 -10.60 3.21 8.45
C VAL A 110 -10.89 4.68 8.31
N PHE A 111 -10.43 5.30 7.22
CA PHE A 111 -10.81 6.65 6.85
C PHE A 111 -12.09 6.64 6.03
N THR A 112 -12.99 7.56 6.32
CA THR A 112 -14.22 7.80 5.56
C THR A 112 -14.31 9.28 5.20
N ASP A 113 -15.10 9.65 4.19
CA ASP A 113 -15.19 11.05 3.74
C ASP A 113 -15.55 12.04 4.87
N ASP A 114 -16.44 11.64 5.78
CA ASP A 114 -16.83 12.42 6.96
C ASP A 114 -15.80 12.40 8.11
N HIS A 115 -14.86 11.44 8.07
CA HIS A 115 -13.91 11.13 9.14
C HIS A 115 -12.55 10.70 8.58
N ALA A 116 -12.01 11.49 7.67
CA ALA A 116 -10.67 11.34 7.15
C ALA A 116 -9.81 12.49 7.70
N PRO A 117 -9.18 12.31 8.85
CA PRO A 117 -8.09 13.18 9.28
C PRO A 117 -6.85 12.89 8.41
N VAL A 118 -7.00 12.71 7.09
CA VAL A 118 -5.89 12.50 6.15
C VAL A 118 -4.96 13.69 6.24
N GLU A 119 -5.51 14.90 6.29
CA GLU A 119 -4.74 16.12 6.50
C GLU A 119 -4.01 16.09 7.85
N LEU A 120 -4.64 15.69 8.95
CA LEU A 120 -3.96 15.61 10.26
C LEU A 120 -2.88 14.52 10.33
N VAL A 121 -3.09 13.35 9.71
CA VAL A 121 -2.09 12.27 9.69
C VAL A 121 -0.95 12.62 8.74
N VAL A 122 -1.24 13.19 7.57
CA VAL A 122 -0.23 13.69 6.64
C VAL A 122 0.53 14.88 7.25
N ASP A 123 -0.16 15.83 7.88
CA ASP A 123 0.43 16.96 8.59
C ASP A 123 1.31 16.48 9.74
N GLN A 124 0.89 15.47 10.50
CA GLN A 124 1.72 14.91 11.57
C GLN A 124 2.97 14.26 11.00
N ILE A 125 2.88 13.54 9.88
CA ILE A 125 4.05 12.96 9.22
C ILE A 125 4.97 14.04 8.65
N ILE A 126 4.42 15.10 8.04
CA ILE A 126 5.19 16.25 7.55
C ILE A 126 5.86 16.98 8.72
N VAL A 127 5.16 17.19 9.84
CA VAL A 127 5.69 17.81 11.05
C VAL A 127 6.79 16.94 11.67
N ASP A 128 6.57 15.64 11.80
CA ASP A 128 7.57 14.71 12.34
C ASP A 128 8.84 14.71 11.47
N VAL A 129 8.70 14.69 10.13
CA VAL A 129 9.83 14.83 9.19
C VAL A 129 10.50 16.21 9.27
N ALA A 130 9.73 17.29 9.44
CA ALA A 130 10.28 18.64 9.57
C ALA A 130 11.02 18.84 10.90
N LEU A 131 10.57 18.20 11.98
CA LEU A 131 11.21 18.21 13.29
C LEU A 131 12.47 17.32 13.31
N ASP A 132 12.47 16.19 12.62
CA ASP A 132 13.67 15.35 12.42
C ASP A 132 14.70 16.04 11.49
N GLY A 133 14.27 16.98 10.65
CA GLY A 133 15.11 17.87 9.84
C GLY A 133 15.77 19.02 10.61
N VAL A 134 15.43 19.21 11.90
CA VAL A 134 16.08 20.18 12.80
C VAL A 134 16.86 19.41 13.86
N SER A 135 18.08 18.98 13.51
CA SER A 135 19.14 18.76 14.49
C SER A 135 20.31 19.72 14.18
N PRO A 136 20.85 20.43 15.20
CA PRO A 136 22.06 21.24 15.07
C PRO A 136 23.32 20.40 14.84
#